data_AF-A0A382WFE5-F1
#
_entry.id   AF-A0A382WFE5-F1
#
_cell.length_a   1.000
_cell.length_b   1.000
_cell.length_c   1.000
_cell.angle_alpha   90.00
_cell.angle_beta   90.00
_cell.angle_gamma   90.00
#
_symmetry.space_group_name_H-M   'P 1'
#
loop_
_entity.id
_entity.type
_entity.pdbx_description
1 polymer ?
#
loop_
_entity_poly.entity_id
_entity_poly.type
_entity_poly.pdbx_seq_one_letter_code
_entity_poly.pdbx_strand_id
1 'polypeptide(L)'
;MKTKTTNSNIAPGGRLLRHGFTLVELLVVIGIISILAGMILPALGKAKDSAKQAQAKSEMQNISGAVRAYEAEYSRFPIPSQI
;
A
#
# COMPACT_ATOMS: atom_id res chain seq x y z
N MET A 1 -45.65 41.89 42.48
CA MET A 1 -46.40 42.24 41.25
C MET A 1 -45.42 42.30 40.08
N LYS A 2 -45.44 41.25 39.25
CA LYS A 2 -44.92 41.01 37.87
C LYS A 2 -43.47 41.38 37.48
N THR A 3 -42.79 40.33 37.04
CA THR A 3 -41.44 40.20 36.47
C THR A 3 -41.29 40.91 35.11
N LYS A 4 -40.20 41.64 34.91
CA LYS A 4 -39.87 42.24 33.61
C LYS A 4 -39.17 41.21 32.72
N THR A 5 -39.88 40.86 31.66
CA THR A 5 -39.57 39.92 30.59
C THR A 5 -38.30 40.27 29.81
N THR A 6 -37.54 39.20 29.53
CA THR A 6 -36.53 38.95 28.49
C THR A 6 -36.67 39.76 27.21
N ASN A 7 -35.56 40.35 26.73
CA ASN A 7 -35.39 40.66 25.30
C ASN A 7 -33.95 40.36 24.86
N SER A 8 -33.69 39.07 24.62
CA SER A 8 -32.57 38.62 23.81
C SER A 8 -32.98 38.74 22.35
N ASN A 9 -32.56 39.81 21.67
CA ASN A 9 -32.57 39.89 20.21
C ASN A 9 -31.58 38.85 19.66
N ILE A 10 -32.05 37.61 19.51
CA ILE A 10 -31.32 36.54 18.85
C ILE A 10 -31.44 36.81 17.36
N ALA A 11 -30.42 37.42 16.76
CA ALA A 11 -30.30 37.52 15.32
C ALA A 11 -30.37 36.10 14.72
N PRO A 12 -31.19 35.85 13.70
CA PRO A 12 -31.22 34.54 13.06
C PRO A 12 -29.88 34.33 12.35
N GLY A 13 -29.06 33.43 12.87
CA GLY A 13 -27.84 32.98 12.21
C GLY A 13 -28.19 32.48 10.81
N GLY A 14 -27.73 33.18 9.78
CA GLY A 14 -27.88 32.77 8.40
C GLY A 14 -27.32 31.35 8.24
N ARG A 15 -28.18 30.41 7.84
CA ARG A 15 -27.75 29.05 7.51
C ARG A 15 -26.76 29.15 6.35
N LEU A 16 -25.46 29.02 6.65
CA LEU A 16 -24.44 28.82 5.62
C LEU A 16 -24.82 27.53 4.90
N LEU A 17 -25.27 27.66 3.65
CA LEU A 17 -25.58 26.52 2.79
C LEU A 17 -24.32 25.67 2.69
N ARG A 18 -24.35 24.51 3.35
CA ARG A 18 -23.30 23.50 3.22
C ARG A 18 -23.30 23.05 1.76
N HIS A 19 -22.21 23.31 1.06
CA HIS A 19 -22.01 22.83 -0.30
C HIS A 19 -21.78 21.32 -0.22
N GLY A 20 -22.63 20.55 -0.89
CA GLY A 20 -22.44 19.10 -1.08
C GLY A 20 -21.64 18.83 -2.35
N PHE A 21 -21.02 17.66 -2.44
CA PHE A 21 -20.37 17.20 -3.65
C PHE A 21 -21.39 17.02 -4.78
N THR A 22 -21.06 17.52 -5.96
CA THR A 22 -21.79 17.23 -7.19
C THR A 22 -21.44 15.82 -7.68
N LEU A 23 -22.37 15.17 -8.39
CA LEU A 23 -22.12 13.87 -9.00
C LEU A 23 -20.95 13.89 -9.99
N VAL A 24 -20.74 15.03 -10.66
CA VAL A 24 -19.67 15.24 -11.64
C VAL A 24 -18.30 15.23 -10.96
N GLU A 25 -18.16 15.88 -9.81
CA GLU A 25 -16.91 15.87 -9.04
C GLU A 25 -16.52 14.45 -8.62
N LEU A 26 -17.48 13.63 -8.16
CA LEU A 26 -17.19 12.24 -7.82
C LEU A 26 -16.88 11.38 -9.05
N LEU A 27 -17.57 11.61 -10.17
CA LEU A 27 -17.38 10.86 -11.42
C LEU A 27 -15.95 11.01 -11.96
N VAL A 28 -15.42 12.23 -12.00
CA VAL A 28 -14.07 12.48 -12.51
C VAL A 28 -13.02 11.82 -11.62
N VAL A 29 -13.21 11.86 -10.29
CA VAL A 29 -12.27 11.26 -9.33
C VAL A 29 -12.15 9.75 -9.52
N ILE A 30 -13.27 9.02 -9.58
CA ILE A 30 -13.22 7.57 -9.81
C ILE A 30 -12.67 7.23 -11.19
N GLY A 31 -12.89 8.10 -12.19
CA GLY A 31 -12.32 7.96 -13.54
C GLY A 31 -10.80 8.02 -13.51
N ILE A 32 -10.23 9.03 -12.86
CA ILE A 32 -8.77 9.19 -12.74
C ILE A 32 -8.17 8.01 -11.95
N ILE A 33 -8.77 7.63 -10.81
CA ILE A 33 -8.32 6.47 -10.02
C ILE A 33 -8.33 5.18 -10.86
N SER A 34 -9.38 4.96 -11.65
CA SER A 34 -9.49 3.76 -12.49
C SER A 34 -8.41 3.67 -13.55
N ILE A 35 -8.04 4.79 -14.18
CA ILE A 35 -6.96 4.83 -15.17
C ILE A 35 -5.61 4.51 -14.50
N LEU A 36 -5.32 5.15 -13.37
CA LEU A 36 -4.08 4.91 -12.63
C LEU A 36 -4.00 3.47 -12.11
N ALA A 37 -5.06 2.97 -11.49
CA ALA A 37 -5.13 1.60 -10.97
C ALA A 37 -5.05 0.56 -12.10
N GLY A 38 -5.68 0.82 -13.24
CA GLY A 38 -5.66 -0.03 -14.43
C GLY A 38 -4.24 -0.21 -15.00
N MET A 39 -3.39 0.81 -14.91
CA MET A 39 -1.98 0.70 -15.31
C MET A 39 -1.12 -0.05 -14.28
N ILE A 40 -1.45 0.03 -12.99
CA ILE A 40 -0.66 -0.57 -11.90
C ILE A 40 -0.88 -2.08 -11.75
N LEU A 41 -2.12 -2.56 -11.89
CA LEU A 41 -2.49 -3.97 -11.73
C LEU A 41 -1.63 -4.97 -12.53
N PRO A 42 -1.42 -4.81 -13.85
CA PRO A 42 -0.59 -5.73 -14.63
C PRO A 42 0.90 -5.65 -14.26
N ALA A 43 1.38 -4.46 -13.86
CA ALA A 43 2.76 -4.29 -13.42
C ALA A 43 3.02 -4.99 -12.08
N LEU A 44 2.03 -5.01 -11.18
CA LEU A 44 2.14 -5.66 -9.87
C LEU A 44 2.32 -7.18 -9.98
N GLY A 45 1.62 -7.83 -10.93
CA GLY A 45 1.80 -9.26 -11.20
C GLY A 45 3.24 -9.59 -11.62
N LYS A 46 3.76 -8.85 -12.61
CA LYS A 46 5.15 -9.01 -13.08
C LYS A 46 6.18 -8.73 -11.98
N ALA A 47 5.95 -7.71 -11.16
CA ALA A 47 6.82 -7.36 -10.04
C ALA A 47 6.87 -8.49 -8.99
N LYS A 48 5.73 -9.11 -8.68
CA LYS A 48 5.66 -10.25 -7.75
C LYS A 48 6.44 -11.46 -8.26
N ASP A 49 6.28 -11.80 -9.53
CA ASP A 49 7.00 -12.94 -10.11
C ASP A 49 8.50 -12.67 -10.20
N SER A 50 8.90 -11.45 -10.56
CA SER A 50 10.29 -11.02 -10.52
C SER A 50 10.88 -11.05 -9.09
N ALA A 51 10.11 -10.64 -8.08
CA ALA A 51 10.54 -10.70 -6.67
C ALA A 51 10.78 -12.15 -6.21
N LYS A 52 9.90 -13.09 -6.58
CA LYS A 52 10.10 -14.52 -6.30
C LYS A 52 11.36 -15.06 -6.97
N GLN A 53 11.62 -14.70 -8.23
CA GLN A 53 12.83 -15.10 -8.94
C GLN A 53 14.09 -14.50 -8.29
N ALA A 54 14.04 -13.23 -7.90
CA ALA A 54 15.14 -12.55 -7.21
C ALA A 54 15.45 -13.21 -5.86
N GLN A 55 14.41 -13.57 -5.11
CA GLN A 55 14.54 -14.29 -3.85
C GLN A 55 15.19 -15.67 -4.06
N ALA A 56 14.66 -16.49 -4.97
CA ALA A 56 15.24 -17.80 -5.28
C ALA A 56 16.71 -17.69 -5.74
N LYS A 57 17.03 -16.68 -6.56
CA LYS A 57 18.40 -16.40 -6.99
C LYS A 57 19.30 -16.07 -5.79
N SER A 58 18.85 -15.24 -4.86
CA SER A 58 19.60 -14.90 -3.65
C SER A 58 19.83 -16.12 -2.77
N GLU A 59 18.82 -16.97 -2.59
CA GLU A 59 18.93 -18.21 -1.81
C GLU A 59 19.93 -19.18 -2.44
N MET A 60 19.88 -19.37 -3.76
CA MET A 60 20.85 -20.19 -4.49
C MET A 60 22.28 -19.64 -4.38
N GLN A 61 22.45 -18.32 -4.46
CA GLN A 61 23.75 -17.68 -4.27
C GLN A 61 24.28 -17.88 -2.84
N ASN A 62 23.41 -17.78 -1.83
CA ASN A 62 23.78 -18.03 -0.44
C ASN A 62 24.22 -19.49 -0.22
N ILE A 63 23.49 -20.46 -0.78
CA ILE A 63 23.85 -21.88 -0.72
C ILE A 63 25.17 -22.12 -1.46
N SER A 64 25.33 -21.59 -2.66
CA SER A 64 26.58 -21.73 -3.44
C SER A 64 27.77 -21.13 -2.69
N GLY A 65 27.58 -19.97 -2.06
CA GLY A 65 28.59 -19.34 -1.20
C GLY A 65 28.96 -20.22 -0.01
N ALA A 66 27.98 -20.80 0.67
CA ALA A 66 28.20 -21.70 1.80
C ALA A 66 28.97 -22.98 1.38
N VAL A 67 28.62 -23.56 0.24
CA VAL A 67 29.33 -24.74 -0.31
C VAL A 67 30.79 -24.41 -0.61
N ARG A 68 31.05 -23.27 -1.25
CA ARG A 68 32.43 -22.81 -1.54
C ARG A 68 33.21 -22.48 -0.28
N ALA A 69 32.57 -21.89 0.72
CA ALA A 69 33.19 -21.63 2.01
C ALA A 69 33.59 -22.94 2.71
N TYR A 70 32.72 -23.95 2.69
CA TYR A 70 33.04 -25.28 3.21
C TYR A 70 34.20 -25.94 2.45
N GLU A 71 34.19 -25.88 1.12
CA GLU A 71 35.28 -26.39 0.30
C GLU A 71 36.63 -25.72 0.63
N ALA A 72 36.62 -24.39 0.79
CA ALA A 72 37.82 -23.63 1.14
C ALA A 72 38.41 -24.03 2.51
N GLU A 73 37.56 -24.38 3.47
CA GLU A 73 37.99 -24.76 4.83
C GLU A 73 38.43 -26.24 4.91
N TYR A 74 37.70 -27.15 4.24
CA TYR A 74 37.89 -28.60 4.38
C TYR A 74 38.54 -29.27 3.17
N SER A 75 38.89 -28.51 2.12
CA SER A 75 39.43 -29.02 0.84
C SER A 75 38.60 -30.13 0.19
N ARG A 76 37.29 -30.16 0.48
CA ARG A 76 36.34 -31.11 -0.10
C ARG A 76 34.94 -30.51 -0.12
N PHE A 77 34.08 -31.00 -1.01
CA PHE A 77 32.66 -30.63 -1.03
C PHE A 77 31.87 -31.24 0.14
N PRO A 78 30.77 -30.61 0.57
CA PRO A 78 29.86 -31.17 1.56
C PRO A 78 29.28 -32.50 1.08
N ILE A 79 29.29 -33.51 1.96
CA ILE A 79 28.62 -34.80 1.71
C ILE A 79 27.17 -34.71 2.16
N PRO A 80 26.20 -35.24 1.38
CA PRO A 80 24.82 -35.29 1.82
C PRO A 80 24.69 -36.19 3.05
N SER A 81 23.97 -35.72 4.08
CA SER A 81 23.56 -36.57 5.19
C SER A 81 22.54 -37.58 4.64
N GLN A 82 22.82 -38.88 4.78
CA GLN A 82 21.90 -39.91 4.34
C GLN A 82 20.58 -39.79 5.11
N ILE A 83 19.48 -39.60 4.37
CA ILE A 83 18.10 -39.68 4.84
C ILE A 83 17.46 -40.89 4.17
#